data_AF-A0A6A2FZU4-F1
#
_entry.id   AF-A0A6A2FZU4-F1
#
_cell.length_a   1.000
_cell.length_b   1.000
_cell.length_c   1.000
_cell.angle_alpha   90.00
_cell.angle_beta   90.00
_cell.angle_gamma   90.00
#
_symmetry.space_group_name_H-M   'P 1'
#
loop_
_entity.id
_entity.type
_entity.pdbx_description
1 polymer ?
#
loop_
_entity_poly.entity_id
_entity_poly.type
_entity_poly.pdbx_seq_one_letter_code
_entity_poly.pdbx_strand_id
1 'polypeptide(L)'
;MQGNKILIGSLIIILATFTAGCTSYIGDSSYKMHFFVNETFEPLEGNVYNNDNLLGFTTNGSLVTTIEKLRPGLVSINGTYNNQAFEFFFEFPKDSLNYSGMNFSLHRNELNKAIFNASFIDIQKIESEIFDNINEERKISGTDTLKWNAEIAQVARNYSKTLSIEGFAHKDLEGRSVGDRLRENRIFYTIVAEDLYMIEGLSDEGNMSRAIVDGWMKSPGHRSPIVDRDRLFSDGGAGVYCEKKNCYAVMVFASLEHDQNIKLDHGYLTFIYLYDPSYPFDFDVPVSIDISSTEYIDIYLVPGREQYDNFLKNRNINSISESKQVKTFSCKATAKKGEGIIIQSTMGTADIDVHFRYS
;
A
#
# COMPACT_ATOMS: atom_id res chain seq x y z
N MET A 1 13.24 31.90 -21.75
CA MET A 1 11.82 31.55 -21.90
C MET A 1 11.78 30.18 -22.56
N GLN A 2 11.59 29.17 -21.72
CA GLN A 2 11.76 27.76 -22.06
C GLN A 2 10.35 27.22 -22.31
N GLY A 3 10.08 26.82 -23.56
CA GLY A 3 8.78 26.30 -23.96
C GLY A 3 8.51 24.93 -23.35
N ASN A 4 7.38 24.80 -22.67
CA ASN A 4 6.86 23.55 -22.13
C ASN A 4 6.76 22.49 -23.22
N LYS A 5 7.60 21.45 -23.13
CA LYS A 5 7.34 20.17 -23.78
C LYS A 5 6.28 19.43 -22.96
N ILE A 6 5.05 19.40 -23.46
CA ILE A 6 4.03 18.48 -22.96
C ILE A 6 4.49 17.07 -23.34
N LEU A 7 4.85 16.27 -22.33
CA LEU A 7 5.14 14.85 -22.47
C LEU A 7 3.81 14.17 -22.86
N ILE A 8 3.70 13.72 -24.11
CA ILE A 8 2.59 12.88 -24.57
C ILE A 8 2.77 11.54 -23.86
N GLY A 9 1.87 11.26 -22.90
CA GLY A 9 1.84 10.01 -22.15
C GLY A 9 1.64 8.83 -23.07
N SER A 10 2.28 7.71 -22.72
CA SER A 10 2.23 6.43 -23.42
C SER A 10 0.79 6.05 -23.77
N LEU A 11 0.47 6.13 -25.06
CA LEU A 11 -0.80 5.74 -25.64
C LEU A 11 -0.87 4.21 -25.59
N ILE A 12 -1.76 3.64 -24.77
CA ILE A 12 -2.06 2.21 -24.81
C ILE A 12 -2.88 1.99 -26.09
N ILE A 13 -2.24 1.44 -27.12
CA ILE A 13 -2.91 0.99 -28.34
C ILE A 13 -3.67 -0.29 -27.98
N ILE A 14 -4.98 -0.19 -27.71
CA ILE A 14 -5.85 -1.36 -27.60
C ILE A 14 -6.34 -1.68 -29.01
N LEU A 15 -5.73 -2.67 -29.64
CA LEU A 15 -6.21 -3.25 -30.90
C LEU A 15 -7.33 -4.25 -30.56
N ALA A 16 -8.56 -3.78 -30.42
CA ALA A 16 -9.71 -4.66 -30.23
C ALA A 16 -10.24 -5.14 -31.59
N THR A 17 -10.71 -6.38 -31.64
CA THR A 17 -11.32 -6.98 -32.84
C THR A 17 -12.79 -6.59 -32.89
N PHE A 18 -13.15 -5.66 -33.77
CA PHE A 18 -14.50 -5.09 -33.84
C PHE A 18 -15.37 -5.75 -34.91
N THR A 19 -16.67 -5.91 -34.61
CA THR A 19 -17.65 -6.37 -35.59
C THR A 19 -18.25 -5.17 -36.32
N ALA A 20 -17.97 -5.07 -37.62
CA ALA A 20 -18.56 -4.06 -38.48
C ALA A 20 -19.80 -4.60 -39.22
N GLY A 21 -20.91 -3.85 -39.15
CA GLY A 21 -22.11 -4.10 -39.94
C GLY A 21 -22.23 -3.08 -41.08
N CYS A 22 -22.47 -3.53 -42.30
CA CYS A 22 -22.58 -2.68 -43.48
C CYS A 22 -24.03 -2.38 -43.87
N THR A 23 -24.31 -1.19 -44.42
CA THR A 23 -25.63 -0.82 -44.95
C THR A 23 -25.63 -0.67 -46.49
N SER A 24 -26.78 -0.89 -47.13
CA SER A 24 -27.10 -1.03 -48.58
C SER A 24 -26.18 -0.43 -49.66
N TYR A 25 -26.25 -1.04 -50.86
CA TYR A 25 -25.47 -0.77 -52.09
C TYR A 25 -25.66 0.63 -52.71
N ILE A 26 -24.62 1.08 -53.43
CA ILE A 26 -24.31 2.46 -53.84
C ILE A 26 -25.31 3.05 -54.85
N GLY A 27 -25.84 4.24 -54.51
CA GLY A 27 -26.46 5.20 -55.43
C GLY A 27 -26.13 6.66 -55.13
N ASP A 28 -25.33 6.94 -54.09
CA ASP A 28 -25.02 8.28 -53.59
C ASP A 28 -23.52 8.38 -53.22
N SER A 29 -22.88 9.54 -53.42
CA SER A 29 -21.43 9.73 -53.15
C SER A 29 -21.08 9.88 -51.66
N SER A 30 -22.12 9.82 -50.82
CA SER A 30 -22.04 9.98 -49.37
C SER A 30 -21.74 8.63 -48.68
N TYR A 31 -20.99 8.70 -47.58
CA TYR A 31 -20.66 7.56 -46.73
C TYR A 31 -20.99 7.89 -45.27
N LYS A 32 -21.84 7.09 -44.63
CA LYS A 32 -22.26 7.29 -43.24
C LYS A 32 -21.44 6.41 -42.29
N MET A 33 -20.73 7.03 -41.37
CA MET A 33 -20.06 6.36 -40.25
C MET A 33 -20.90 6.56 -38.99
N HIS A 34 -21.13 5.50 -38.22
CA HIS A 34 -21.93 5.57 -36.99
C HIS A 34 -21.18 4.92 -35.82
N PHE A 35 -20.92 5.68 -34.75
CA PHE A 35 -20.14 5.31 -33.57
C PHE A 35 -21.03 5.21 -32.33
N PHE A 36 -21.04 4.05 -31.67
CA PHE A 36 -21.90 3.81 -30.50
C PHE A 36 -21.36 2.75 -29.54
N VAL A 37 -21.87 2.76 -28.31
CA VAL A 37 -21.65 1.69 -27.32
C VAL A 37 -22.55 0.50 -27.66
N ASN A 38 -21.94 -0.66 -27.89
CA ASN A 38 -22.61 -1.84 -28.46
C ASN A 38 -23.84 -2.29 -27.65
N GLU A 39 -23.76 -2.25 -26.32
CA GLU A 39 -24.81 -2.75 -25.43
C GLU A 39 -26.00 -1.79 -25.28
N THR A 40 -25.77 -0.48 -25.38
CA THR A 40 -26.79 0.55 -25.09
C THR A 40 -27.21 1.36 -26.30
N PHE A 41 -26.51 1.23 -27.43
CA PHE A 41 -26.63 2.10 -28.60
C PHE A 41 -26.43 3.58 -28.29
N GLU A 42 -25.75 3.88 -27.18
CA GLU A 42 -25.43 5.26 -26.82
C GLU A 42 -24.44 5.83 -27.85
N PRO A 43 -24.74 6.98 -28.45
CA PRO A 43 -23.88 7.59 -29.45
C PRO A 43 -22.56 8.06 -28.82
N LEU A 44 -21.46 7.89 -29.55
CA LEU A 44 -20.15 8.40 -29.16
C LEU A 44 -19.82 9.67 -29.94
N GLU A 45 -19.49 10.74 -29.22
CA GLU A 45 -19.12 12.02 -29.83
C GLU A 45 -17.61 12.25 -29.88
N GLY A 46 -17.09 12.61 -31.05
CA GLY A 46 -15.67 12.86 -31.24
C GLY A 46 -15.26 13.25 -32.66
N ASN A 47 -13.99 13.68 -32.78
CA ASN A 47 -13.34 13.87 -34.08
C ASN A 47 -13.00 12.51 -34.68
N VAL A 48 -13.37 12.29 -35.93
CA VAL A 48 -13.12 11.05 -36.66
C VAL A 48 -11.98 11.26 -37.65
N TYR A 49 -11.04 10.33 -37.67
CA TYR A 49 -9.91 10.32 -38.59
C TYR A 49 -9.91 9.05 -39.43
N ASN A 50 -9.38 9.12 -40.65
CA ASN A 50 -9.04 7.95 -41.44
C ASN A 50 -7.57 8.04 -41.87
N ASN A 51 -6.76 7.10 -41.40
CA ASN A 51 -5.30 7.12 -41.56
C ASN A 51 -4.72 8.50 -41.19
N ASP A 52 -5.05 8.98 -39.98
CA ASP A 52 -4.66 10.28 -39.41
C ASP A 52 -5.22 11.53 -40.12
N ASN A 53 -6.03 11.38 -41.17
CA ASN A 53 -6.69 12.50 -41.84
C ASN A 53 -8.04 12.79 -41.19
N LEU A 54 -8.24 14.02 -40.68
CA LEU A 54 -9.50 14.45 -40.07
C LEU A 54 -10.64 14.42 -41.11
N LEU A 55 -11.67 13.65 -40.82
CA LEU A 55 -12.89 13.56 -41.63
C LEU A 55 -13.98 14.52 -41.16
N GLY A 56 -14.10 14.71 -39.84
CA GLY A 56 -15.08 15.60 -39.23
C GLY A 56 -15.36 15.25 -37.77
N PHE A 57 -16.43 15.83 -37.23
CA PHE A 57 -16.93 15.57 -35.88
C PHE A 57 -18.28 14.87 -35.97
N THR A 58 -18.51 13.86 -35.13
CA THR A 58 -19.82 13.16 -35.10
C THR A 58 -20.92 14.07 -34.55
N THR A 59 -22.17 13.75 -34.85
CA THR A 59 -23.34 14.35 -34.18
C THR A 59 -24.40 13.28 -34.02
N ASN A 60 -24.83 13.05 -32.78
CA ASN A 60 -25.62 11.88 -32.39
C ASN A 60 -24.96 10.58 -32.88
N GLY A 61 -23.65 10.48 -32.67
CA GLY A 61 -22.80 9.33 -33.06
C GLY A 61 -22.59 9.17 -34.56
N SER A 62 -23.15 10.04 -35.41
CA SER A 62 -23.07 9.91 -36.86
C SER A 62 -22.14 10.94 -37.48
N LEU A 63 -21.33 10.53 -38.45
CA LEU A 63 -20.60 11.41 -39.37
C LEU A 63 -20.93 11.02 -40.81
N VAL A 64 -21.24 11.99 -41.66
CA VAL A 64 -21.39 11.79 -43.11
C VAL A 64 -20.20 12.42 -43.82
N THR A 65 -19.51 11.64 -44.64
CA THR A 65 -18.36 12.06 -45.45
C THR A 65 -18.54 11.61 -46.90
N THR A 66 -17.56 11.85 -47.77
CA THR A 66 -17.57 11.37 -49.16
C THR A 66 -16.61 10.21 -49.35
N ILE A 67 -16.97 9.27 -50.22
CA ILE A 67 -16.14 8.08 -50.53
C ILE A 67 -14.72 8.47 -50.99
N GLU A 68 -14.58 9.59 -51.68
CA GLU A 68 -13.29 10.11 -52.18
C GLU A 68 -12.27 10.42 -51.08
N LYS A 69 -12.75 10.76 -49.88
CA LYS A 69 -11.90 11.06 -48.70
C LYS A 69 -11.44 9.80 -47.97
N LEU A 70 -12.01 8.64 -48.28
CA LEU A 70 -11.78 7.40 -47.55
C LEU A 70 -10.69 6.55 -48.19
N ARG A 71 -9.86 5.93 -47.37
CA ARG A 71 -8.82 4.98 -47.74
C ARG A 71 -8.87 3.78 -46.81
N PRO A 72 -8.68 2.54 -47.32
CA PRO A 72 -8.52 1.38 -46.46
C PRO A 72 -7.41 1.60 -45.43
N GLY A 73 -7.54 1.03 -44.23
CA GLY A 73 -6.59 1.21 -43.13
C GLY A 73 -7.29 1.33 -41.79
N LEU A 74 -7.02 2.41 -41.05
CA LEU A 74 -7.62 2.67 -39.74
C LEU A 74 -8.59 3.84 -39.79
N VAL A 75 -9.68 3.71 -39.03
CA VAL A 75 -10.55 4.82 -38.64
C VAL A 75 -10.39 5.00 -37.14
N SER A 76 -10.15 6.23 -36.67
CA SER A 76 -10.13 6.52 -35.23
C SER A 76 -11.19 7.55 -34.85
N ILE A 77 -11.63 7.50 -33.59
CA ILE A 77 -12.51 8.50 -32.99
C ILE A 77 -11.89 9.01 -31.69
N ASN A 78 -11.73 10.33 -31.60
CA ASN A 78 -11.11 11.02 -30.48
C ASN A 78 -12.15 11.95 -29.87
N GLY A 79 -12.62 11.61 -28.67
CA GLY A 79 -13.78 12.26 -28.07
C GLY A 79 -13.63 12.40 -26.56
N THR A 80 -14.73 12.78 -25.92
CA THR A 80 -14.84 12.82 -24.47
C THR A 80 -16.08 12.05 -24.03
N TYR A 81 -15.92 11.23 -23.00
CA TYR A 81 -17.02 10.51 -22.36
C TYR A 81 -16.93 10.74 -20.85
N ASN A 82 -18.01 11.22 -20.21
CA ASN A 82 -18.00 11.64 -18.80
C ASN A 82 -16.84 12.59 -18.44
N ASN A 83 -16.57 13.58 -19.30
CA ASN A 83 -15.46 14.55 -19.17
C ASN A 83 -14.04 13.95 -19.19
N GLN A 84 -13.88 12.69 -19.58
CA GLN A 84 -12.59 12.03 -19.77
C GLN A 84 -12.36 11.80 -21.26
N ALA A 85 -11.16 12.12 -21.74
CA ALA A 85 -10.81 11.92 -23.14
C ALA A 85 -10.69 10.42 -23.46
N PHE A 86 -11.12 10.02 -24.65
CA PHE A 86 -10.90 8.68 -25.19
C PHE A 86 -10.39 8.76 -26.62
N GLU A 87 -9.70 7.70 -27.05
CA GLU A 87 -9.34 7.45 -28.43
C GLU A 87 -9.51 5.95 -28.71
N PHE A 88 -10.22 5.63 -29.80
CA PHE A 88 -10.43 4.26 -30.26
C PHE A 88 -10.08 4.15 -31.73
N PHE A 89 -9.53 3.01 -32.12
CA PHE A 89 -9.13 2.69 -33.48
C PHE A 89 -9.93 1.48 -33.99
N PHE A 90 -10.34 1.53 -35.24
CA PHE A 90 -11.11 0.50 -35.92
C PHE A 90 -10.46 0.18 -37.26
N GLU A 91 -10.45 -1.09 -37.63
CA GLU A 91 -10.08 -1.47 -38.98
C GLU A 91 -11.12 -0.99 -39.99
N PHE A 92 -10.65 -0.48 -41.12
CA PHE A 92 -11.46 -0.07 -42.25
C PHE A 92 -11.01 -0.83 -43.51
N PRO A 93 -11.55 -2.05 -43.73
CA PRO A 93 -11.21 -2.89 -44.87
C PRO A 93 -11.56 -2.25 -46.21
N LYS A 94 -10.89 -2.71 -47.29
CA LYS A 94 -11.17 -2.25 -48.65
C LYS A 94 -12.62 -2.48 -49.07
N ASP A 95 -13.21 -3.60 -48.67
CA ASP A 95 -14.57 -3.98 -49.03
C ASP A 95 -15.64 -3.07 -48.38
N SER A 96 -15.30 -2.38 -47.29
CA SER A 96 -16.19 -1.40 -46.64
C SER A 96 -16.58 -0.24 -47.55
N LEU A 97 -15.79 0.04 -48.60
CA LEU A 97 -16.07 1.08 -49.60
C LEU A 97 -17.16 0.69 -50.62
N ASN A 98 -17.57 -0.59 -50.65
CA ASN A 98 -18.66 -1.05 -51.51
C ASN A 98 -20.06 -0.72 -50.94
N TYR A 99 -20.10 -0.13 -49.75
CA TYR A 99 -21.31 0.15 -48.99
C TYR A 99 -21.51 1.66 -48.81
N SER A 100 -22.74 2.07 -48.47
CA SER A 100 -23.08 3.47 -48.18
C SER A 100 -22.73 3.90 -46.75
N GLY A 101 -22.27 2.97 -45.91
CA GLY A 101 -21.92 3.27 -44.54
C GLY A 101 -21.49 2.04 -43.73
N MET A 102 -20.95 2.32 -42.54
CA MET A 102 -20.41 1.32 -41.62
C MET A 102 -20.65 1.75 -40.17
N ASN A 103 -21.01 0.76 -39.37
CA ASN A 103 -21.15 0.89 -37.94
C ASN A 103 -19.81 0.55 -37.24
N PHE A 104 -19.42 1.42 -36.33
CA PHE A 104 -18.26 1.29 -35.45
C PHE A 104 -18.79 1.22 -34.02
N SER A 105 -18.65 0.06 -33.38
CA SER A 105 -19.11 -0.11 -32.00
C SER A 105 -17.98 -0.60 -31.12
N LEU A 106 -18.03 -0.22 -29.85
CA LEU A 106 -17.13 -0.69 -28.80
C LEU A 106 -17.93 -1.18 -27.60
N HIS A 107 -17.34 -2.05 -26.81
CA HIS A 107 -17.99 -2.54 -25.60
C HIS A 107 -17.91 -1.51 -24.47
N ARG A 108 -18.98 -1.40 -23.66
CA ARG A 108 -19.03 -0.50 -22.49
C ARG A 108 -17.82 -0.68 -21.58
N ASN A 109 -17.37 -1.91 -21.39
CA ASN A 109 -16.21 -2.18 -20.56
C ASN A 109 -14.95 -1.52 -21.13
N GLU A 110 -14.70 -1.63 -22.42
CA GLU A 110 -13.54 -1.01 -23.08
C GLU A 110 -13.55 0.52 -22.94
N LEU A 111 -14.73 1.13 -23.07
CA LEU A 111 -14.93 2.55 -22.81
C LEU A 111 -14.52 2.93 -21.39
N ASN A 112 -15.07 2.21 -20.41
CA ASN A 112 -14.80 2.44 -18.99
C ASN A 112 -13.30 2.27 -18.68
N LYS A 113 -12.65 1.25 -19.25
CA LYS A 113 -11.21 1.04 -19.11
C LYS A 113 -10.40 2.19 -19.68
N ALA A 114 -10.79 2.71 -20.86
CA ALA A 114 -10.08 3.80 -21.52
C ALA A 114 -10.14 5.08 -20.69
N ILE A 115 -11.34 5.44 -20.21
CA ILE A 115 -11.62 6.68 -19.48
C ILE A 115 -11.32 6.61 -17.98
N PHE A 116 -10.92 5.45 -17.45
CA PHE A 116 -10.61 5.29 -16.04
C PHE A 116 -9.50 6.26 -15.62
N ASN A 117 -9.78 7.03 -14.57
CA ASN A 117 -8.85 7.99 -14.00
C ASN A 117 -8.60 7.63 -12.53
N ALA A 118 -7.39 7.13 -12.25
CA ALA A 118 -6.98 6.75 -10.89
C ALA A 118 -6.95 7.93 -9.91
N SER A 119 -6.98 9.18 -10.37
CA SER A 119 -7.03 10.35 -9.47
C SER A 119 -8.32 10.44 -8.65
N PHE A 120 -9.36 9.69 -9.01
CA PHE A 120 -10.61 9.62 -8.25
C PHE A 120 -10.62 8.51 -7.18
N ILE A 121 -9.59 7.66 -7.14
CA ILE A 121 -9.49 6.61 -6.12
C ILE A 121 -9.33 7.26 -4.74
N ASP A 122 -10.13 6.80 -3.78
CA ASP A 122 -9.98 7.19 -2.39
C ASP A 122 -8.82 6.41 -1.75
N ILE A 123 -7.61 6.95 -1.88
CA ILE A 123 -6.38 6.32 -1.41
C ILE A 123 -6.42 5.99 0.09
N GLN A 124 -6.97 6.87 0.92
CA GLN A 124 -7.01 6.64 2.36
C GLN A 124 -7.96 5.50 2.72
N LYS A 125 -9.09 5.41 2.02
CA LYS A 125 -10.00 4.27 2.15
C LYS A 125 -9.31 2.96 1.75
N ILE A 126 -8.59 2.93 0.63
CA ILE A 126 -7.85 1.73 0.21
C ILE A 126 -6.80 1.32 1.24
N GLU A 127 -6.04 2.26 1.81
CA GLU A 127 -5.06 1.96 2.87
C GLU A 127 -5.72 1.36 4.11
N SER A 128 -6.85 1.93 4.56
CA SER A 128 -7.63 1.40 5.69
C SER A 128 -8.14 -0.01 5.39
N GLU A 129 -8.71 -0.23 4.21
CA GLU A 129 -9.22 -1.54 3.82
C GLU A 129 -8.12 -2.59 3.68
N ILE A 130 -6.93 -2.23 3.18
CA ILE A 130 -5.77 -3.14 3.14
C ILE A 130 -5.42 -3.60 4.56
N PHE A 131 -5.36 -2.66 5.51
CA PHE A 131 -5.04 -2.96 6.89
C PHE A 131 -6.10 -3.84 7.57
N ASP A 132 -7.38 -3.55 7.35
CA ASP A 132 -8.50 -4.35 7.86
C ASP A 132 -8.46 -5.77 7.28
N ASN A 133 -8.26 -5.90 5.97
CA ASN A 133 -8.11 -7.18 5.28
C ASN A 133 -6.94 -8.01 5.83
N ILE A 134 -5.79 -7.40 6.15
CA ILE A 134 -4.67 -8.07 6.81
C ILE A 134 -5.07 -8.57 8.20
N ASN A 135 -5.78 -7.75 8.97
CA ASN A 135 -6.25 -8.13 10.30
C ASN A 135 -7.30 -9.24 10.25
N GLU A 136 -8.08 -9.35 9.17
CA GLU A 136 -8.93 -10.51 8.92
C GLU A 136 -8.11 -11.79 8.71
N GLU A 137 -7.05 -11.74 7.89
CA GLU A 137 -6.15 -12.90 7.69
C GLU A 137 -5.46 -13.34 8.99
N ARG A 138 -5.09 -12.38 9.84
CA ARG A 138 -4.51 -12.65 11.18
C ARG A 138 -5.49 -13.35 12.08
N LYS A 139 -6.74 -12.87 12.15
CA LYS A 139 -7.83 -13.53 12.90
C LYS A 139 -8.07 -14.95 12.41
N ILE A 140 -8.12 -15.17 11.09
CA ILE A 140 -8.27 -16.51 10.49
C ILE A 140 -7.11 -17.43 10.90
N SER A 141 -5.90 -16.87 11.00
CA SER A 141 -4.68 -17.59 11.37
C SER A 141 -4.51 -17.79 12.88
N GLY A 142 -5.36 -17.20 13.72
CA GLY A 142 -5.26 -17.27 15.17
C GLY A 142 -4.15 -16.41 15.78
N THR A 143 -3.72 -15.36 15.09
CA THR A 143 -2.72 -14.39 15.58
C THR A 143 -3.38 -13.04 15.91
N ASP A 144 -2.74 -12.29 16.80
CA ASP A 144 -3.30 -11.05 17.33
C ASP A 144 -3.34 -9.97 16.23
N THR A 145 -4.39 -9.16 16.19
CA THR A 145 -4.51 -8.08 15.21
C THR A 145 -3.47 -6.98 15.45
N LEU A 146 -2.96 -6.41 14.37
CA LEU A 146 -2.08 -5.23 14.42
C LEU A 146 -2.86 -3.99 14.86
N LYS A 147 -2.16 -3.11 15.57
CA LYS A 147 -2.61 -1.74 15.86
C LYS A 147 -2.21 -0.81 14.71
N TRP A 148 -3.13 0.02 14.25
CA TRP A 148 -2.83 1.01 13.20
C TRP A 148 -1.89 2.08 13.76
N ASN A 149 -0.75 2.27 13.10
CA ASN A 149 0.20 3.32 13.42
C ASN A 149 0.29 4.32 12.26
N ALA A 150 -0.18 5.55 12.51
CA ALA A 150 -0.25 6.59 11.49
C ALA A 150 1.12 7.08 11.00
N GLU A 151 2.14 7.05 11.86
CA GLU A 151 3.50 7.46 11.48
C GLU A 151 4.13 6.41 10.55
N ILE A 152 3.96 5.12 10.86
CA ILE A 152 4.36 4.01 9.99
C ILE A 152 3.62 4.07 8.65
N ALA A 153 2.31 4.31 8.67
CA ALA A 153 1.52 4.45 7.45
C ALA A 153 1.99 5.62 6.57
N GLN A 154 2.38 6.74 7.19
CA GLN A 154 2.95 7.87 6.45
C GLN A 154 4.29 7.53 5.80
N VAL A 155 5.15 6.76 6.47
CA VAL A 155 6.40 6.23 5.88
C VAL A 155 6.09 5.29 4.71
N ALA A 156 5.15 4.36 4.88
CA ALA A 156 4.71 3.46 3.83
C ALA A 156 4.18 4.21 2.60
N ARG A 157 3.37 5.27 2.80
CA ARG A 157 2.81 6.11 1.72
C ARG A 157 3.88 6.92 0.99
N ASN A 158 4.87 7.43 1.71
CA ASN A 158 6.01 8.09 1.09
C ASN A 158 6.82 7.10 0.24
N TYR A 159 6.97 5.86 0.73
CA TYR A 159 7.71 4.85 0.02
C TYR A 159 6.96 4.31 -1.21
N SER A 160 5.63 4.14 -1.15
CA SER A 160 4.84 3.74 -2.32
C SER A 160 4.97 4.74 -3.48
N LYS A 161 5.06 6.03 -3.19
CA LYS A 161 5.41 7.05 -4.19
C LYS A 161 6.83 6.88 -4.72
N THR A 162 7.79 6.56 -3.86
CA THR A 162 9.19 6.31 -4.24
C THR A 162 9.28 5.15 -5.23
N LEU A 163 8.53 4.06 -5.01
CA LEU A 163 8.47 2.90 -5.92
C LEU A 163 8.04 3.30 -7.34
N SER A 164 7.15 4.28 -7.47
CA SER A 164 6.67 4.78 -8.77
C SER A 164 7.73 5.56 -9.56
N ILE A 165 8.73 6.12 -8.86
CA ILE A 165 9.75 7.00 -9.43
C ILE A 165 11.06 6.25 -9.65
N GLU A 166 11.48 5.47 -8.64
CA GLU A 166 12.80 4.84 -8.57
C GLU A 166 12.80 3.37 -9.00
N GLY A 167 11.62 2.74 -9.03
CA GLY A 167 11.44 1.34 -9.36
C GLY A 167 10.97 0.49 -8.19
N PHE A 168 10.49 -0.71 -8.49
CA PHE A 168 9.84 -1.60 -7.53
C PHE A 168 10.85 -2.47 -6.77
N ALA A 169 11.35 -1.99 -5.64
CA ALA A 169 12.31 -2.69 -4.78
C ALA A 169 12.11 -2.34 -3.29
N HIS A 170 12.58 -3.20 -2.37
CA HIS A 170 12.53 -2.96 -0.91
C HIS A 170 13.56 -1.93 -0.40
N LYS A 171 14.57 -1.65 -1.22
CA LYS A 171 15.59 -0.64 -0.96
C LYS A 171 15.46 0.47 -1.99
N ASP A 172 15.58 1.72 -1.54
CA ASP A 172 15.67 2.85 -2.46
C ASP A 172 17.03 2.90 -3.17
N LEU A 173 17.22 3.91 -4.03
CA LEU A 173 18.47 4.08 -4.78
C LEU A 173 19.68 4.35 -3.90
N GLU A 174 19.49 4.88 -2.68
CA GLU A 174 20.55 5.03 -1.68
C GLU A 174 20.81 3.74 -0.88
N GLY A 175 20.03 2.68 -1.12
CA GLY A 175 20.17 1.38 -0.47
C GLY A 175 19.51 1.29 0.91
N ARG A 176 18.71 2.29 1.31
CA ARG A 176 18.02 2.32 2.62
C ARG A 176 16.87 1.32 2.63
N SER A 177 16.79 0.56 3.71
CA SER A 177 15.72 -0.41 3.98
C SER A 177 14.53 0.23 4.69
N VAL A 178 13.43 -0.52 4.86
CA VAL A 178 12.29 -0.07 5.69
C VAL A 178 12.72 0.32 7.10
N GLY A 179 13.68 -0.40 7.69
CA GLY A 179 14.20 -0.10 9.02
C GLY A 179 14.98 1.22 9.07
N ASP A 180 15.70 1.56 7.99
CA ASP A 180 16.36 2.87 7.87
C ASP A 180 15.33 3.99 7.71
N ARG A 181 14.29 3.76 6.89
CA ARG A 181 13.20 4.72 6.68
C ARG A 181 12.42 5.02 7.97
N LEU A 182 12.13 4.01 8.80
CA LEU A 182 11.52 4.21 10.11
C LEU A 182 12.46 4.98 11.06
N ARG A 183 13.75 4.63 11.09
CA ARG A 183 14.76 5.32 11.93
C ARG A 183 14.91 6.78 11.56
N GLU A 184 14.95 7.13 10.27
CA GLU A 184 15.03 8.53 9.80
C GLU A 184 13.82 9.36 10.26
N ASN A 185 12.66 8.72 10.41
CA ASN A 185 11.45 9.33 10.95
C ASN A 185 11.35 9.24 12.48
N ARG A 186 12.41 8.79 13.16
CA ARG A 186 12.51 8.66 14.64
C ARG A 186 11.47 7.69 15.24
N ILE A 187 11.05 6.70 14.47
CA ILE A 187 10.13 5.65 14.90
C ILE A 187 10.95 4.49 15.46
N PHE A 188 10.77 4.19 16.75
CA PHE A 188 11.39 3.05 17.39
C PHE A 188 10.70 1.74 16.98
N TYR A 189 11.48 0.67 16.84
CA TYR A 189 10.95 -0.69 16.64
C TYR A 189 11.97 -1.72 17.14
N THR A 190 11.51 -2.88 17.59
CA THR A 190 12.36 -4.03 17.92
C THR A 190 12.53 -4.98 16.74
N ILE A 191 11.51 -5.08 15.89
CA ILE A 191 11.52 -5.81 14.62
C ILE A 191 10.62 -5.11 13.59
N VAL A 192 10.96 -5.24 12.30
CA VAL A 192 10.22 -4.65 11.19
C VAL A 192 10.21 -5.59 9.97
N ALA A 193 9.11 -5.59 9.22
CA ALA A 193 8.98 -6.22 7.91
C ALA A 193 8.20 -5.32 6.94
N GLU A 194 8.32 -5.60 5.64
CA GLU A 194 7.67 -4.84 4.58
C GLU A 194 7.16 -5.77 3.48
N ASP A 195 5.92 -5.52 3.04
CA ASP A 195 5.36 -6.09 1.83
C ASP A 195 5.09 -4.99 0.80
N LEU A 196 5.38 -5.31 -0.47
CA LEU A 196 5.18 -4.42 -1.62
C LEU A 196 4.20 -5.06 -2.59
N TYR A 197 3.35 -4.26 -3.22
CA TYR A 197 2.50 -4.71 -4.32
C TYR A 197 2.38 -3.63 -5.40
N MET A 198 2.23 -4.06 -6.65
CA MET A 198 2.00 -3.17 -7.78
C MET A 198 0.81 -3.68 -8.58
N ILE A 199 -0.09 -2.76 -8.93
CA ILE A 199 -1.16 -2.99 -9.90
C ILE A 199 -0.86 -2.13 -11.11
N GLU A 200 -0.87 -2.73 -12.29
CA GLU A 200 -0.70 -2.05 -13.56
C GLU A 200 -1.98 -2.10 -14.39
N GLY A 201 -2.23 -1.04 -15.16
CA GLY A 201 -3.35 -1.02 -16.11
C GLY A 201 -4.73 -1.05 -15.44
N LEU A 202 -4.88 -0.39 -14.30
CA LEU A 202 -6.16 -0.23 -13.61
C LEU A 202 -7.24 0.27 -14.56
N SER A 203 -8.38 -0.41 -14.47
CA SER A 203 -9.49 -0.24 -15.38
C SER A 203 -10.82 -0.09 -14.66
N ASP A 204 -10.82 -0.32 -13.36
CA ASP A 204 -11.87 -0.07 -12.38
C ASP A 204 -11.21 0.07 -11.00
N GLU A 205 -11.92 0.66 -10.05
CA GLU A 205 -11.48 0.71 -8.64
C GLU A 205 -11.61 -0.66 -7.97
N GLY A 206 -12.53 -1.51 -8.45
CA GLY A 206 -12.69 -2.90 -8.05
C GLY A 206 -12.66 -3.13 -6.53
N ASN A 207 -12.31 -4.34 -6.12
CA ASN A 207 -11.92 -4.62 -4.75
C ASN A 207 -10.39 -4.61 -4.65
N MET A 208 -9.79 -3.44 -4.92
CA MET A 208 -8.34 -3.27 -5.02
C MET A 208 -7.61 -3.70 -3.75
N SER A 209 -8.12 -3.26 -2.59
CA SER A 209 -7.57 -3.59 -1.27
C SER A 209 -7.51 -5.10 -1.06
N ARG A 210 -8.60 -5.83 -1.36
CA ARG A 210 -8.63 -7.29 -1.26
C ARG A 210 -7.68 -7.96 -2.26
N ALA A 211 -7.61 -7.48 -3.49
CA ALA A 211 -6.72 -8.03 -4.51
C ALA A 211 -5.24 -7.91 -4.13
N ILE A 212 -4.85 -6.81 -3.48
CA ILE A 212 -3.49 -6.60 -2.95
C ILE A 212 -3.17 -7.65 -1.88
N VAL A 213 -4.04 -7.77 -0.86
CA VAL A 213 -3.81 -8.71 0.24
C VAL A 213 -3.84 -10.16 -0.24
N ASP A 214 -4.75 -10.52 -1.13
CA ASP A 214 -4.79 -11.87 -1.73
C ASP A 214 -3.53 -12.16 -2.55
N GLY A 215 -2.97 -11.14 -3.19
CA GLY A 215 -1.70 -11.20 -3.89
C GLY A 215 -0.54 -11.53 -2.93
N TRP A 216 -0.46 -10.84 -1.79
CA TRP A 216 0.51 -11.14 -0.74
C TRP A 216 0.33 -12.54 -0.16
N MET A 217 -0.90 -12.95 0.14
CA MET A 217 -1.21 -14.26 0.72
C MET A 217 -0.83 -15.45 -0.20
N LYS A 218 -0.73 -15.24 -1.51
CA LYS A 218 -0.25 -16.26 -2.47
C LYS A 218 1.27 -16.45 -2.46
N SER A 219 2.03 -15.50 -1.93
CA SER A 219 3.49 -15.57 -1.83
C SER A 219 3.91 -15.99 -0.42
N PRO A 220 4.71 -17.06 -0.24
CA PRO A 220 5.20 -17.43 1.08
C PRO A 220 5.96 -16.32 1.80
N GLY A 221 6.74 -15.52 1.07
CA GLY A 221 7.51 -14.41 1.62
C GLY A 221 6.62 -13.32 2.19
N HIS A 222 5.61 -12.88 1.43
CA HIS A 222 4.68 -11.81 1.85
C HIS A 222 3.63 -12.30 2.85
N ARG A 223 3.17 -13.54 2.72
CA ARG A 223 2.24 -14.14 3.69
C ARG A 223 2.85 -14.26 5.09
N SER A 224 4.17 -14.44 5.19
CA SER A 224 4.84 -14.68 6.48
C SER A 224 4.62 -13.56 7.50
N PRO A 225 4.91 -12.27 7.20
CA PRO A 225 4.64 -11.17 8.13
C PRO A 225 3.15 -10.90 8.36
N ILE A 226 2.28 -11.21 7.39
CA ILE A 226 0.82 -11.10 7.58
C ILE A 226 0.35 -12.11 8.63
N VAL A 227 0.63 -13.40 8.43
CA VAL A 227 0.17 -14.49 9.30
C VAL A 227 0.86 -14.42 10.67
N ASP A 228 2.16 -14.16 10.68
CA ASP A 228 2.97 -13.91 11.88
C ASP A 228 2.84 -15.00 12.95
N ARG A 229 3.15 -16.24 12.59
CA ARG A 229 3.03 -17.39 13.52
C ARG A 229 3.89 -17.25 14.76
N ASP A 230 4.97 -16.50 14.66
CA ASP A 230 5.92 -16.23 15.75
C ASP A 230 5.49 -15.03 16.62
N ARG A 231 4.36 -14.37 16.28
CA ARG A 231 3.77 -13.24 17.03
C ARG A 231 4.75 -12.09 17.24
N LEU A 232 5.45 -11.73 16.19
CA LEU A 232 6.51 -10.74 16.21
C LEU A 232 5.98 -9.31 16.11
N PHE A 233 4.86 -9.07 15.42
CA PHE A 233 4.41 -7.73 15.08
C PHE A 233 3.20 -7.29 15.91
N SER A 234 3.28 -6.08 16.47
CA SER A 234 2.21 -5.45 17.26
C SER A 234 1.48 -4.34 16.49
N ASP A 235 2.15 -3.72 15.52
CA ASP A 235 1.69 -2.54 14.80
C ASP A 235 1.94 -2.66 13.30
N GLY A 236 1.24 -1.83 12.55
CA GLY A 236 1.57 -1.64 11.15
C GLY A 236 0.90 -0.41 10.55
N GLY A 237 1.24 -0.16 9.29
CA GLY A 237 0.66 0.91 8.50
C GLY A 237 0.73 0.59 7.02
N ALA A 238 -0.38 0.82 6.33
CA ALA A 238 -0.48 0.67 4.89
C ALA A 238 -0.35 2.03 4.21
N GLY A 239 0.32 2.06 3.05
CA GLY A 239 0.51 3.25 2.24
C GLY A 239 0.32 2.95 0.76
N VAL A 240 -0.45 3.77 0.06
CA VAL A 240 -0.75 3.59 -1.37
C VAL A 240 -0.48 4.87 -2.14
N TYR A 241 0.09 4.70 -3.33
CA TYR A 241 0.28 5.79 -4.29
C TYR A 241 -0.14 5.33 -5.68
N CYS A 242 -0.98 6.12 -6.35
CA CYS A 242 -1.45 5.84 -7.70
C CYS A 242 -1.03 6.95 -8.65
N GLU A 243 -0.51 6.57 -9.81
CA GLU A 243 -0.22 7.47 -10.92
C GLU A 243 -0.72 6.84 -12.23
N LYS A 244 -1.50 7.62 -12.99
CA LYS A 244 -2.14 7.18 -14.25
C LYS A 244 -3.06 5.97 -14.03
N LYS A 245 -2.60 4.77 -14.38
CA LYS A 245 -3.32 3.50 -14.22
C LYS A 245 -2.52 2.50 -13.38
N ASN A 246 -1.46 2.97 -12.72
CA ASN A 246 -0.61 2.13 -11.89
C ASN A 246 -0.75 2.56 -10.43
N CYS A 247 -0.86 1.59 -9.54
CA CYS A 247 -0.86 1.82 -8.10
C CYS A 247 0.20 0.96 -7.43
N TYR A 248 0.84 1.54 -6.43
CA TYR A 248 1.89 0.92 -5.62
C TYR A 248 1.38 0.89 -4.19
N ALA A 249 1.41 -0.27 -3.56
CA ALA A 249 1.00 -0.46 -2.18
C ALA A 249 2.17 -0.97 -1.36
N VAL A 250 2.30 -0.44 -0.15
CA VAL A 250 3.30 -0.82 0.84
C VAL A 250 2.56 -1.13 2.13
N MET A 251 2.86 -2.27 2.74
CA MET A 251 2.48 -2.56 4.12
C MET A 251 3.75 -2.69 4.94
N VAL A 252 3.85 -1.93 6.03
CA VAL A 252 4.94 -2.06 6.99
C VAL A 252 4.39 -2.66 8.28
N PHE A 253 5.06 -3.70 8.77
CA PHE A 253 4.79 -4.37 10.03
C PHE A 253 5.90 -4.02 11.00
N ALA A 254 5.58 -3.66 12.24
CA ALA A 254 6.58 -3.34 13.25
C ALA A 254 6.17 -3.87 14.62
N SER A 255 7.17 -4.15 15.44
CA SER A 255 6.96 -4.41 16.86
C SER A 255 7.42 -3.21 17.67
N LEU A 256 6.47 -2.65 18.42
CA LEU A 256 6.66 -1.57 19.38
C LEU A 256 6.40 -2.07 20.80
N GLU A 257 6.37 -3.39 20.98
CA GLU A 257 6.14 -4.05 22.25
C GLU A 257 7.26 -5.04 22.58
N HIS A 258 7.51 -5.22 23.88
CA HIS A 258 8.34 -6.29 24.39
C HIS A 258 7.60 -6.98 25.52
N ASP A 259 7.24 -8.24 25.27
CA ASP A 259 6.55 -9.09 26.23
C ASP A 259 7.46 -10.21 26.71
N GLN A 260 7.52 -10.41 28.03
CA GLN A 260 8.32 -11.46 28.62
C GLN A 260 7.66 -12.05 29.85
N ASN A 261 7.53 -13.37 29.87
CA ASN A 261 7.14 -14.13 31.05
C ASN A 261 8.41 -14.65 31.75
N ILE A 262 8.54 -14.42 33.05
CA ILE A 262 9.71 -14.78 33.85
C ILE A 262 9.27 -15.53 35.09
N LYS A 263 9.82 -16.71 35.30
CA LYS A 263 9.70 -17.42 36.57
C LYS A 263 10.95 -17.19 37.41
N LEU A 264 10.76 -16.70 38.63
CA LEU A 264 11.84 -16.27 39.51
C LEU A 264 11.67 -16.87 40.89
N ASP A 265 12.58 -17.76 41.29
CA ASP A 265 12.56 -18.37 42.62
C ASP A 265 12.86 -17.35 43.73
N HIS A 266 12.41 -17.66 44.94
CA HIS A 266 12.65 -16.81 46.11
C HIS A 266 14.14 -16.46 46.26
N GLY A 267 14.43 -15.16 46.34
CA GLY A 267 15.78 -14.62 46.49
C GLY A 267 16.55 -14.45 45.18
N TYR A 268 16.01 -14.89 44.05
CA TYR A 268 16.61 -14.73 42.73
C TYR A 268 16.25 -13.36 42.16
N LEU A 269 17.09 -12.87 41.24
CA LEU A 269 16.88 -11.63 40.52
C LEU A 269 17.25 -11.75 39.04
N THR A 270 16.60 -10.95 38.22
CA THR A 270 16.84 -10.84 36.78
C THR A 270 17.09 -9.40 36.37
N PHE A 271 17.70 -9.22 35.20
CA PHE A 271 17.86 -7.92 34.54
C PHE A 271 17.24 -7.97 33.15
N ILE A 272 16.48 -6.95 32.81
CA ILE A 272 15.85 -6.79 31.50
C ILE A 272 16.28 -5.42 30.96
N TYR A 273 16.76 -5.37 29.72
CA TYR A 273 16.98 -4.08 29.08
C TYR A 273 15.63 -3.42 28.81
N LEU A 274 15.50 -2.18 29.27
CA LEU A 274 14.39 -1.32 28.88
C LEU A 274 14.66 -0.75 27.48
N TYR A 275 15.94 -0.52 27.17
CA TYR A 275 16.42 -0.14 25.86
C TYR A 275 17.78 -0.79 25.61
N ASP A 276 17.78 -1.83 24.78
CA ASP A 276 18.99 -2.59 24.45
C ASP A 276 20.02 -1.71 23.70
N PRO A 277 21.28 -1.66 24.16
CA PRO A 277 22.31 -0.84 23.53
C PRO A 277 22.73 -1.33 22.14
N SER A 278 22.34 -2.53 21.72
CA SER A 278 22.58 -3.03 20.36
C SER A 278 21.68 -2.41 19.31
N TYR A 279 20.53 -1.83 19.71
CA TYR A 279 19.63 -1.20 18.75
C TYR A 279 20.28 0.01 18.06
N PRO A 280 20.03 0.20 16.75
CA PRO A 280 20.77 1.18 15.93
C PRO A 280 20.25 2.62 16.05
N PHE A 281 19.43 2.91 17.06
CA PHE A 281 18.83 4.21 17.28
C PHE A 281 19.75 5.12 18.11
N ASP A 282 19.63 6.43 17.86
CA ASP A 282 20.41 7.52 18.47
C ASP A 282 19.52 8.50 19.25
N PHE A 283 18.29 8.08 19.55
CA PHE A 283 17.30 8.87 20.28
C PHE A 283 16.74 8.11 21.49
N ASP A 284 16.30 8.88 22.48
CA ASP A 284 15.58 8.40 23.65
C ASP A 284 14.13 8.05 23.27
N VAL A 285 13.57 7.03 23.92
CA VAL A 285 12.30 6.42 23.49
C VAL A 285 11.29 6.48 24.64
N PRO A 286 10.13 7.14 24.46
CA PRO A 286 9.05 7.04 25.42
C PRO A 286 8.56 5.59 25.54
N VAL A 287 8.38 5.12 26.77
CA VAL A 287 7.97 3.75 27.06
C VAL A 287 6.96 3.72 28.21
N SER A 288 5.91 2.93 28.03
CA SER A 288 5.03 2.50 29.12
C SER A 288 5.48 1.12 29.59
N ILE A 289 5.65 0.97 30.89
CA ILE A 289 6.14 -0.24 31.53
C ILE A 289 5.02 -0.77 32.41
N ASP A 290 4.60 -2.00 32.18
CA ASP A 290 3.61 -2.71 32.98
C ASP A 290 4.18 -4.06 33.40
N ILE A 291 4.17 -4.32 34.71
CA ILE A 291 4.69 -5.56 35.30
C ILE A 291 3.66 -6.09 36.28
N SER A 292 3.30 -7.37 36.17
CA SER A 292 2.48 -8.09 37.13
C SER A 292 3.18 -9.35 37.63
N SER A 293 2.90 -9.73 38.88
CA SER A 293 3.52 -10.89 39.52
C SER A 293 2.54 -11.62 40.42
N THR A 294 2.64 -12.94 40.46
CA THR A 294 1.86 -13.78 41.40
C THR A 294 2.29 -13.58 42.85
N GLU A 295 3.57 -13.21 43.08
CA GLU A 295 4.15 -12.96 44.39
C GLU A 295 4.76 -11.55 44.53
N TYR A 296 5.09 -11.17 45.77
CA TYR A 296 5.75 -9.88 46.02
C TYR A 296 7.15 -9.83 45.43
N ILE A 297 7.41 -8.76 44.68
CA ILE A 297 8.67 -8.48 44.01
C ILE A 297 9.16 -7.06 44.36
N ASP A 298 10.47 -6.89 44.26
CA ASP A 298 11.13 -5.59 44.25
C ASP A 298 11.60 -5.27 42.82
N ILE A 299 11.38 -4.03 42.39
CA ILE A 299 11.66 -3.53 41.05
C ILE A 299 12.56 -2.30 41.16
N TYR A 300 13.63 -2.26 40.37
CA TYR A 300 14.56 -1.14 40.29
C TYR A 300 14.79 -0.75 38.83
N LEU A 301 14.41 0.47 38.45
CA LEU A 301 14.83 1.07 37.19
C LEU A 301 16.26 1.61 37.36
N VAL A 302 17.16 1.25 36.46
CA VAL A 302 18.60 1.53 36.61
C VAL A 302 19.21 2.11 35.33
N PRO A 303 20.24 2.98 35.45
CA PRO A 303 20.92 3.61 34.32
C PRO A 303 21.69 2.63 33.42
N GLY A 304 21.96 1.42 33.89
CA GLY A 304 22.75 0.45 33.15
C GLY A 304 22.90 -0.89 33.85
N ARG A 305 23.29 -1.91 33.07
CA ARG A 305 23.51 -3.29 33.54
C ARG A 305 24.59 -3.42 34.63
N GLU A 306 25.53 -2.49 34.68
CA GLU A 306 26.51 -2.39 35.77
C GLU A 306 25.87 -2.32 37.18
N GLN A 307 24.65 -1.77 37.29
CA GLN A 307 23.92 -1.71 38.55
C GLN A 307 23.40 -3.08 38.97
N TYR A 308 23.03 -3.94 38.02
CA TYR A 308 22.73 -5.34 38.29
C TYR A 308 23.96 -6.08 38.83
N ASP A 309 25.13 -5.86 38.23
CA ASP A 309 26.39 -6.45 38.70
C ASP A 309 26.77 -5.95 40.11
N ASN A 310 26.47 -4.69 40.42
CA ASN A 310 26.65 -4.14 41.77
C ASN A 310 25.71 -4.80 42.77
N PHE A 311 24.44 -4.99 42.40
CA PHE A 311 23.44 -5.68 43.22
C PHE A 311 23.91 -7.10 43.57
N LEU A 312 24.35 -7.88 42.57
CA LEU A 312 24.86 -9.24 42.76
C LEU A 312 26.09 -9.30 43.70
N LYS A 313 26.87 -8.23 43.79
CA LYS A 313 28.07 -8.13 44.63
C LYS A 313 27.78 -7.50 45.99
N ASN A 314 26.51 -7.32 46.38
CA ASN A 314 26.09 -6.61 47.59
C ASN A 314 26.70 -5.21 47.72
N ARG A 315 26.84 -4.50 46.59
CA ARG A 315 27.27 -3.10 46.54
C ARG A 315 26.05 -2.19 46.43
N ASN A 316 26.21 -0.93 46.83
CA ASN A 316 25.19 0.08 46.61
C ASN A 316 24.89 0.21 45.12
N ILE A 317 23.60 0.22 44.78
CA ILE A 317 23.11 0.49 43.44
C ILE A 317 22.62 1.93 43.34
N ASN A 318 22.71 2.51 42.15
CA ASN A 318 22.01 3.74 41.81
C ASN A 318 20.74 3.38 41.03
N SER A 319 19.57 3.64 41.61
CA SER A 319 18.28 3.47 40.94
C SER A 319 17.73 4.82 40.49
N ILE A 320 17.14 4.84 39.30
CA ILE A 320 16.35 5.96 38.78
C ILE A 320 15.01 6.02 39.54
N SER A 321 14.43 4.84 39.78
CA SER A 321 13.21 4.63 40.56
C SER A 321 13.23 3.24 41.17
N GLU A 322 12.57 3.07 42.31
CA GLU A 322 12.40 1.78 42.97
C GLU A 322 10.97 1.58 43.47
N SER A 323 10.51 0.34 43.48
CA SER A 323 9.23 -0.07 44.05
C SER A 323 9.41 -1.44 44.71
N LYS A 324 9.08 -1.53 46.00
CA LYS A 324 9.38 -2.72 46.83
C LYS A 324 8.12 -3.35 47.36
N GLN A 325 8.13 -4.67 47.51
CA GLN A 325 7.00 -5.47 47.99
C GLN A 325 5.71 -5.14 47.22
N VAL A 326 5.80 -5.12 45.89
CA VAL A 326 4.65 -4.91 45.00
C VAL A 326 4.30 -6.19 44.25
N LYS A 327 3.03 -6.34 43.86
CA LYS A 327 2.59 -7.38 42.90
C LYS A 327 2.31 -6.82 41.52
N THR A 328 2.16 -5.51 41.41
CA THR A 328 1.94 -4.80 40.16
C THR A 328 2.76 -3.51 40.14
N PHE A 329 3.23 -3.13 38.96
CA PHE A 329 3.95 -1.90 38.72
C PHE A 329 3.62 -1.37 37.34
N SER A 330 3.23 -0.10 37.26
CA SER A 330 2.94 0.58 36.00
C SER A 330 3.56 1.97 36.03
N CYS A 331 4.35 2.33 35.02
CA CYS A 331 4.85 3.69 34.88
C CYS A 331 5.07 4.09 33.42
N LYS A 332 5.21 5.39 33.20
CA LYS A 332 5.69 5.95 31.93
C LYS A 332 7.07 6.55 32.16
N ALA A 333 7.98 6.27 31.25
CA ALA A 333 9.35 6.77 31.29
C ALA A 333 9.82 7.15 29.89
N THR A 334 10.99 7.80 29.84
CA THR A 334 11.74 7.99 28.61
C THR A 334 13.00 7.14 28.76
N ALA A 335 13.02 6.00 28.07
CA ALA A 335 14.12 5.06 28.12
C ALA A 335 15.32 5.61 27.37
N LYS A 336 16.48 5.54 28.01
CA LYS A 336 17.77 5.83 27.39
C LYS A 336 18.52 4.54 27.10
N LYS A 337 19.38 4.61 26.09
CA LYS A 337 20.16 3.46 25.63
C LYS A 337 20.97 2.85 26.77
N GLY A 338 20.79 1.55 27.00
CA GLY A 338 21.45 0.79 28.06
C GLY A 338 20.70 0.73 29.40
N GLU A 339 19.68 1.57 29.61
CA GLU A 339 18.84 1.51 30.81
C GLU A 339 18.08 0.19 30.88
N GLY A 340 17.77 -0.23 32.11
CA GLY A 340 17.08 -1.49 32.35
C GLY A 340 16.37 -1.56 33.67
N ILE A 341 15.79 -2.73 33.92
CA ILE A 341 15.02 -3.04 35.11
C ILE A 341 15.63 -4.26 35.78
N ILE A 342 15.90 -4.15 37.08
CA ILE A 342 16.20 -5.28 37.96
C ILE A 342 14.90 -5.68 38.63
N ILE A 343 14.57 -6.98 38.60
CA ILE A 343 13.41 -7.53 39.30
C ILE A 343 13.92 -8.63 40.23
N GLN A 344 13.53 -8.57 41.50
CA GLN A 344 13.87 -9.57 42.52
C GLN A 344 12.61 -10.16 43.13
N SER A 345 12.59 -11.49 43.29
CA SER A 345 11.58 -12.18 44.08
C SER A 345 11.97 -12.16 45.56
N THR A 346 11.05 -11.72 46.42
CA THR A 346 11.36 -11.48 47.85
C THR A 346 10.61 -12.37 48.84
N MET A 347 9.42 -12.87 48.49
CA MET A 347 8.56 -13.61 49.44
C MET A 347 8.31 -15.08 49.06
N GLY A 348 8.44 -15.42 47.78
CA GLY A 348 8.19 -16.77 47.26
C GLY A 348 8.48 -16.84 45.77
N THR A 349 8.47 -18.03 45.16
CA THR A 349 8.64 -18.14 43.71
C THR A 349 7.53 -17.35 43.00
N ALA A 350 7.94 -16.43 42.13
CA ALA A 350 7.07 -15.50 41.41
C ALA A 350 7.03 -15.87 39.93
N ASP A 351 5.82 -15.92 39.37
CA ASP A 351 5.60 -15.88 37.93
C ASP A 351 5.28 -14.42 37.58
N ILE A 352 6.10 -13.81 36.72
CA ILE A 352 6.16 -12.38 36.46
C ILE A 352 5.93 -12.14 34.97
N ASP A 353 4.93 -11.31 34.65
CA ASP A 353 4.66 -10.83 33.30
C ASP A 353 5.20 -9.41 33.17
N VAL A 354 6.00 -9.18 32.13
CA VAL A 354 6.60 -7.89 31.81
C VAL A 354 6.13 -7.48 30.43
N HIS A 355 5.55 -6.28 30.33
CA HIS A 355 5.10 -5.66 29.10
C HIS A 355 5.70 -4.26 28.98
N PHE A 356 6.49 -4.04 27.93
CA PHE A 356 6.93 -2.70 27.54
C PHE A 356 6.23 -2.29 26.26
N ARG A 357 5.72 -1.06 26.23
CA ARG A 357 5.12 -0.44 25.04
C ARG A 357 5.86 0.84 24.70
N TYR A 358 6.55 0.84 23.56
CA TYR A 358 7.24 1.99 23.00
C TYR A 358 6.25 2.85 22.19
N SER A 359 6.45 4.16 22.17
CA SER A 359 5.59 5.11 21.43
C SER A 359 6.36 6.18 20.70
#